data_AF-A0AAU2TG73-F1
#
_entry.id   AF-A0AAU2TG73-F1
#
_cell.length_a   1.000
_cell.length_b   1.000
_cell.length_c   1.000
_cell.angle_alpha   90.00
_cell.angle_beta   90.00
_cell.angle_gamma   90.00
#
_symmetry.space_group_name_H-M   'P 1'
#
loop_
_entity.id
_entity.type
_entity.pdbx_description
1 polymer ?
#
loop_
_entity_poly.entity_id
_entity_poly.type
_entity_poly.pdbx_seq_one_letter_code
_entity_poly.pdbx_strand_id
1 'polypeptide(L)'
;MDRISGRFARVEPRRHVRQLALGLLSDLPRKNCWTIAEWAGETTPDGMQHLLGRAKWDADQVRDDVREYVVEHLRDDDQAVLVVDETGDVKKGTRTVGVQRQYTGTAGRIENSQVAVYLVYAGRRGHAAVDRELYVPRSWTADPDRCRAAGLGEEAGFATKPELATRMIIRFLDAGHQASWVAGDEVYGGNPTLRAALEERGTGYVLAVACSHEVTTRAGKFRADTLVKKLPKRAWQKLSAGAGAKGHRFYDWAAIDLPDPATDSRQLLIRRNRTTGELAYYRCYSPAPVPLATLVRVAGSRWRVEETFQSGKGLAGLDEHQVRRYASWSRWVTLAMLAHAFLAVVRADEHARHPAPDDLIPLTCNEIQRLFITVVIRPVHDTAHQLSWSHWRRRHQARSQASHYRRQAAQA
;
A
#
# COMPACT_ATOMS: atom_id res chain seq x y z
N MET A 1 3.23 -11.62 -16.86
CA MET A 1 4.48 -12.34 -16.53
C MET A 1 5.64 -11.89 -17.39
N ASP A 2 5.45 -11.72 -18.70
CA ASP A 2 6.51 -11.34 -19.64
C ASP A 2 7.25 -10.06 -19.24
N ARG A 3 6.52 -9.04 -18.75
CA ARG A 3 7.09 -7.78 -18.25
C ARG A 3 8.21 -7.95 -17.24
N ILE A 4 8.06 -8.87 -16.27
CA ILE A 4 9.04 -9.08 -15.20
C ILE A 4 10.03 -10.21 -15.53
N SER A 5 9.85 -10.92 -16.65
CA SER A 5 10.62 -12.13 -16.96
C SER A 5 12.13 -11.85 -17.08
N GLY A 6 12.49 -10.68 -17.59
CA GLY A 6 13.88 -10.20 -17.71
C GLY A 6 14.59 -10.00 -16.37
N ARG A 7 13.87 -9.90 -15.25
CA ARG A 7 14.43 -9.70 -13.90
C ARG A 7 15.01 -10.96 -13.26
N PHE A 8 14.87 -12.10 -13.94
CA PHE A 8 15.28 -13.40 -13.44
C PHE A 8 16.25 -14.03 -14.43
N ALA A 9 17.48 -14.33 -14.01
CA ALA A 9 18.48 -14.94 -14.90
C ALA A 9 18.20 -16.42 -15.20
N ARG A 10 17.51 -17.13 -14.30
CA ARG A 10 17.27 -18.57 -14.38
C ARG A 10 15.80 -18.89 -14.58
N VAL A 11 15.50 -20.03 -15.19
CA VAL A 11 14.14 -20.46 -15.50
C VAL A 11 13.35 -20.88 -14.25
N GLU A 12 14.02 -21.46 -13.25
CA GLU A 12 13.36 -21.98 -12.05
C GLU A 12 12.75 -20.85 -11.19
N PRO A 13 13.47 -19.75 -10.86
CA PRO A 13 12.84 -18.59 -10.24
C PRO A 13 11.70 -18.00 -11.07
N ARG A 14 11.81 -17.93 -12.40
CA ARG A 14 10.71 -17.44 -13.27
C ARG A 14 9.44 -18.28 -13.10
N ARG A 15 9.59 -19.61 -13.12
CA ARG A 15 8.49 -20.57 -12.93
C ARG A 15 7.87 -20.42 -11.53
N HIS A 16 8.69 -20.38 -10.49
CA HIS A 16 8.21 -20.21 -9.12
C HIS A 16 7.53 -18.86 -8.91
N VAL A 17 7.98 -17.77 -9.54
CA VAL A 17 7.29 -16.47 -9.45
C VAL A 17 5.92 -16.53 -10.08
N ARG A 18 5.78 -17.20 -11.24
CA ARG A 18 4.47 -17.42 -11.86
C ARG A 18 3.55 -18.20 -10.92
N GLN A 19 4.02 -19.33 -10.39
CA GLN A 19 3.24 -20.15 -9.47
C GLN A 19 2.89 -19.40 -8.18
N LEU A 20 3.83 -18.63 -7.62
CA LEU A 20 3.60 -17.81 -6.44
C LEU A 20 2.56 -16.73 -6.71
N ALA A 21 2.66 -15.99 -7.82
CA ALA A 21 1.67 -14.98 -8.20
C ALA A 21 0.27 -15.58 -8.41
N LEU A 22 0.17 -16.74 -9.07
CA LEU A 22 -1.11 -17.43 -9.23
C LEU A 22 -1.66 -17.95 -7.90
N GLY A 23 -0.79 -18.43 -6.99
CA GLY A 23 -1.19 -18.84 -5.65
C GLY A 23 -1.56 -17.67 -4.72
N LEU A 24 -1.03 -16.47 -4.97
CA LEU A 24 -1.49 -15.25 -4.30
C LEU A 24 -2.88 -14.83 -4.83
N LEU A 25 -3.16 -15.09 -6.10
CA LEU A 25 -4.45 -14.85 -6.74
C LEU A 25 -5.49 -15.94 -6.49
N SER A 26 -5.16 -17.06 -5.85
CA SER A 26 -6.10 -18.17 -5.66
C SER A 26 -7.04 -17.97 -4.46
N ASP A 27 -8.01 -18.88 -4.34
CA ASP A 27 -8.99 -19.00 -3.25
C ASP A 27 -8.46 -19.80 -2.06
N LEU A 28 -7.13 -19.98 -1.97
CA LEU A 28 -6.52 -20.68 -0.86
C LEU A 28 -6.90 -20.02 0.48
N PRO A 29 -7.33 -20.80 1.48
CA PRO A 29 -7.79 -20.27 2.77
C PRO A 29 -6.69 -19.54 3.55
N ARG A 30 -5.42 -19.80 3.19
CA ARG A 30 -4.26 -19.09 3.71
C ARG A 30 -3.13 -19.08 2.69
N LYS A 31 -2.61 -17.91 2.36
CA LYS A 31 -1.54 -17.69 1.39
C LYS A 31 -0.19 -17.66 2.10
N ASN A 32 0.51 -18.79 2.04
CA ASN A 32 1.89 -18.92 2.52
C ASN A 32 2.67 -19.85 1.59
N CYS A 33 4.00 -19.90 1.71
CA CYS A 33 4.83 -20.71 0.83
C CYS A 33 4.44 -22.20 0.77
N TRP A 34 3.91 -22.77 1.85
CA TRP A 34 3.57 -24.19 1.90
C TRP A 34 2.26 -24.45 1.16
N THR A 35 1.23 -23.71 1.52
CA THR A 35 -0.10 -23.85 0.91
C THR A 35 -0.04 -23.53 -0.59
N ILE A 36 0.74 -22.52 -0.98
CA ILE A 36 0.95 -22.18 -2.40
C ILE A 36 1.80 -23.24 -3.12
N ALA A 37 2.85 -23.78 -2.49
CA ALA A 37 3.65 -24.85 -3.11
C ALA A 37 2.83 -26.11 -3.34
N GLU A 38 2.05 -26.54 -2.34
CA GLU A 38 1.14 -27.69 -2.46
C GLU A 38 0.17 -27.51 -3.60
N TRP A 39 -0.49 -26.35 -3.64
CA TRP A 39 -1.43 -25.97 -4.70
C TRP A 39 -0.77 -25.81 -6.07
N ALA A 40 0.51 -25.45 -6.13
CA ALA A 40 1.27 -25.34 -7.37
C ALA A 40 1.78 -26.69 -7.89
N GLY A 41 1.49 -27.80 -7.18
CA GLY A 41 1.95 -29.15 -7.53
C GLY A 41 3.41 -29.42 -7.16
N GLU A 42 4.02 -28.60 -6.31
CA GLU A 42 5.39 -28.83 -5.84
C GLU A 42 5.42 -29.92 -4.76
N THR A 43 6.50 -30.69 -4.71
CA THR A 43 6.66 -31.78 -3.72
C THR A 43 6.98 -31.28 -2.31
N THR A 44 7.51 -30.06 -2.20
CA THR A 44 7.93 -29.43 -0.94
C THR A 44 7.81 -27.90 -1.03
N PRO A 45 7.82 -27.16 0.09
CA PRO A 45 7.81 -25.69 0.04
C PRO A 45 9.15 -25.05 -0.35
N ASP A 46 10.20 -25.86 -0.54
CA ASP A 46 11.58 -25.38 -0.61
C ASP A 46 11.82 -24.45 -1.81
N GLY A 47 11.16 -24.69 -2.94
CA GLY A 47 11.22 -23.84 -4.14
C GLY A 47 10.71 -22.42 -3.87
N MET A 48 9.52 -22.30 -3.26
CA MET A 48 8.91 -21.01 -2.90
C MET A 48 9.72 -20.28 -1.82
N GLN A 49 10.23 -21.02 -0.82
CA GLN A 49 11.09 -20.45 0.21
C GLN A 49 12.45 -20.01 -0.36
N HIS A 50 13.01 -20.77 -1.29
CA HIS A 50 14.24 -20.41 -2.00
C HIS A 50 14.03 -19.14 -2.83
N LEU A 51 12.91 -19.04 -3.57
CA LEU A 51 12.57 -17.87 -4.37
C LEU A 51 12.61 -16.58 -3.54
N LEU A 52 12.00 -16.57 -2.37
CA LEU A 52 11.93 -15.40 -1.50
C LEU A 52 13.21 -15.19 -0.68
N GLY A 53 13.86 -16.27 -0.25
CA GLY A 53 14.98 -16.20 0.69
C GLY A 53 16.36 -16.11 0.07
N ARG A 54 16.61 -16.83 -1.03
CA ARG A 54 17.97 -17.16 -1.50
C ARG A 54 18.18 -16.93 -3.00
N ALA A 55 17.13 -16.98 -3.81
CA ALA A 55 17.25 -16.72 -5.24
C ALA A 55 17.82 -15.31 -5.50
N LYS A 56 18.57 -15.16 -6.59
CA LYS A 56 19.15 -13.88 -7.01
C LYS A 56 18.19 -13.19 -7.99
N TRP A 57 17.43 -12.23 -7.48
CA TRP A 57 16.62 -11.27 -8.23
C TRP A 57 16.34 -10.05 -7.37
N ASP A 58 16.12 -8.93 -8.05
CA ASP A 58 15.94 -7.62 -7.44
C ASP A 58 14.44 -7.30 -7.32
N ALA A 59 13.96 -7.17 -6.08
CA ALA A 59 12.57 -6.86 -5.81
C ALA A 59 12.21 -5.42 -6.19
N ASP A 60 13.18 -4.51 -6.19
CA ASP A 60 12.97 -3.12 -6.48
C ASP A 60 12.85 -2.89 -7.99
N GLN A 61 13.61 -3.63 -8.80
CA GLN A 61 13.40 -3.66 -10.26
C GLN A 61 12.03 -4.26 -10.64
N VAL A 62 11.57 -5.29 -9.93
CA VAL A 62 10.21 -5.84 -10.15
C VAL A 62 9.15 -4.85 -9.67
N ARG A 63 9.38 -4.11 -8.58
CA ARG A 63 8.51 -3.00 -8.17
C ARG A 63 8.42 -1.94 -9.27
N ASP A 64 9.54 -1.56 -9.88
CA ASP A 64 9.56 -0.60 -10.98
C ASP A 64 8.73 -1.13 -12.16
N ASP A 65 8.88 -2.41 -12.54
CA ASP A 65 8.04 -3.04 -13.57
C ASP A 65 6.53 -3.04 -13.21
N VAL A 66 6.18 -3.20 -11.93
CA VAL A 66 4.80 -3.10 -11.43
C VAL A 66 4.29 -1.66 -11.55
N ARG A 67 5.10 -0.66 -11.19
CA ARG A 67 4.78 0.76 -11.38
C ARG A 67 4.50 1.06 -12.85
N GLU A 68 5.38 0.64 -13.76
CA GLU A 68 5.20 0.82 -15.20
C GLU A 68 3.86 0.21 -15.66
N TYR A 69 3.59 -1.03 -15.25
CA TYR A 69 2.34 -1.72 -15.61
C TYR A 69 1.10 -0.97 -15.12
N VAL A 70 1.12 -0.48 -13.88
CA VAL A 70 0.02 0.28 -13.28
C VAL A 70 -0.18 1.61 -13.99
N VAL A 71 0.87 2.38 -14.22
CA VAL A 71 0.78 3.69 -14.88
C VAL A 71 0.28 3.52 -16.31
N GLU A 72 0.82 2.56 -17.07
CA GLU A 72 0.42 2.30 -18.46
C GLU A 72 -1.07 2.00 -18.62
N HIS A 73 -1.66 1.23 -17.70
CA HIS A 73 -3.04 0.75 -17.83
C HIS A 73 -4.07 1.56 -17.05
N LEU A 74 -3.67 2.24 -15.97
CA LEU A 74 -4.58 3.01 -15.13
C LEU A 74 -4.49 4.52 -15.34
N ARG A 75 -3.53 5.00 -16.15
CA ARG A 75 -3.52 6.39 -16.63
C ARG A 75 -4.71 6.64 -17.55
N ASP A 76 -5.28 7.82 -17.42
CA ASP A 76 -6.45 8.27 -18.19
C ASP A 76 -6.34 9.78 -18.48
N ASP A 77 -5.69 10.53 -17.58
CA ASP A 77 -5.44 11.97 -17.69
C ASP A 77 -4.29 12.39 -16.74
N ASP A 78 -3.91 13.68 -16.78
CA ASP A 78 -2.97 14.28 -15.83
C ASP A 78 -3.60 14.54 -14.45
N GLN A 79 -4.69 13.85 -14.09
CA GLN A 79 -5.39 14.05 -12.81
C GLN A 79 -5.09 12.98 -11.77
N ALA A 80 -4.13 12.11 -12.04
CA ALA A 80 -3.69 11.07 -11.11
C ALA A 80 -3.24 11.66 -9.77
N VAL A 81 -3.63 10.98 -8.70
CA VAL A 81 -3.23 11.31 -7.33
C VAL A 81 -2.31 10.20 -6.83
N LEU A 82 -1.15 10.56 -6.32
CA LEU A 82 -0.35 9.66 -5.50
C LEU A 82 -0.85 9.73 -4.07
N VAL A 83 -1.32 8.60 -3.54
CA VAL A 83 -1.82 8.51 -2.17
C VAL A 83 -0.79 7.76 -1.33
N VAL A 84 -0.30 8.40 -0.28
CA VAL A 84 0.61 7.79 0.69
C VAL A 84 -0.16 7.41 1.94
N ASP A 85 0.03 6.18 2.39
CA ASP A 85 -0.46 5.69 3.67
C ASP A 85 0.40 4.51 4.14
N GLU A 86 0.24 4.10 5.39
CA GLU A 86 0.86 2.90 5.92
C GLU A 86 -0.16 1.83 6.31
N THR A 87 0.30 0.59 6.34
CA THR A 87 -0.44 -0.49 6.99
C THR A 87 0.49 -1.38 7.80
N GLY A 88 -0.07 -1.99 8.84
CA GLY A 88 0.68 -2.79 9.80
C GLY A 88 0.16 -4.22 9.87
N ASP A 89 1.10 -5.16 9.94
CA ASP A 89 0.83 -6.58 10.12
C ASP A 89 1.18 -6.99 11.55
N VAL A 90 0.22 -7.57 12.28
CA VAL A 90 0.49 -8.09 13.63
C VAL A 90 1.40 -9.31 13.51
N LYS A 91 2.48 -9.33 14.29
CA LYS A 91 3.47 -10.43 14.29
C LYS A 91 3.73 -10.91 15.72
N LYS A 92 4.15 -12.17 15.84
CA LYS A 92 4.58 -12.77 17.11
C LYS A 92 6.12 -12.86 17.16
N GLY A 93 6.68 -12.60 18.34
CA GLY A 93 8.14 -12.65 18.57
C GLY A 93 8.88 -11.40 18.08
N THR A 94 10.22 -11.43 18.19
CA THR A 94 11.10 -10.25 18.02
C THR A 94 12.02 -10.32 16.79
N ARG A 95 11.94 -11.41 16.02
CA ARG A 95 12.89 -11.75 14.95
C ARG A 95 12.46 -11.33 13.55
N THR A 96 11.20 -10.94 13.34
CA THR A 96 10.73 -10.42 12.05
C THR A 96 11.23 -9.00 11.87
N VAL A 97 11.90 -8.72 10.76
CA VAL A 97 12.48 -7.40 10.44
C VAL A 97 11.51 -6.24 10.70
N GLY A 98 11.96 -5.20 11.39
CA GLY A 98 11.15 -4.02 11.68
C GLY A 98 10.00 -4.22 12.67
N VAL A 99 9.85 -5.42 13.28
CA VAL A 99 8.78 -5.66 14.26
C VAL A 99 9.07 -4.94 15.58
N GLN A 100 8.09 -4.20 16.09
CA GLN A 100 8.10 -3.67 17.46
C GLN A 100 6.68 -3.49 17.97
N ARG A 101 6.53 -3.23 19.27
CA ARG A 101 5.27 -2.73 19.83
C ARG A 101 5.05 -1.30 19.33
N GLN A 102 4.06 -1.12 18.46
CA GLN A 102 3.68 0.18 17.91
C GLN A 102 2.20 0.21 17.60
N TYR A 103 1.63 1.40 17.50
CA TYR A 103 0.25 1.54 17.05
C TYR A 103 0.12 1.00 15.63
N THR A 104 -0.85 0.12 15.41
CA THR A 104 -1.22 -0.36 14.08
C THR A 104 -2.70 -0.10 13.87
N GLY A 105 -3.04 0.59 12.77
CA GLY A 105 -4.43 0.84 12.40
C GLY A 105 -5.22 -0.46 12.22
N THR A 106 -4.56 -1.58 11.87
CA THR A 106 -5.22 -2.88 11.72
C THR A 106 -5.72 -3.46 13.05
N ALA A 107 -5.05 -3.20 14.18
CA ALA A 107 -5.49 -3.68 15.50
C ALA A 107 -6.19 -2.61 16.34
N GLY A 108 -6.18 -1.34 15.90
CA GLY A 108 -6.73 -0.20 16.64
C GLY A 108 -6.02 0.09 17.97
N ARG A 109 -4.88 -0.54 18.24
CA ARG A 109 -4.15 -0.45 19.50
C ARG A 109 -2.65 -0.70 19.31
N ILE A 110 -1.87 -0.50 20.36
CA ILE A 110 -0.45 -0.82 20.37
C ILE A 110 -0.28 -2.34 20.41
N GLU A 111 0.30 -2.89 19.34
CA GLU A 111 0.61 -4.31 19.21
C GLU A 111 1.99 -4.52 18.63
N ASN A 112 2.54 -5.71 18.86
CA ASN A 112 3.75 -6.12 18.18
C ASN A 112 3.46 -6.30 16.68
N SER A 113 3.94 -5.36 15.87
CA SER A 113 3.58 -5.26 14.45
C SER A 113 4.76 -4.81 13.60
N GLN A 114 4.71 -5.21 12.33
CA GLN A 114 5.59 -4.72 11.28
C GLN A 114 4.79 -3.73 10.43
N VAL A 115 5.32 -2.54 10.17
CA VAL A 115 4.63 -1.48 9.44
C VAL A 115 5.37 -1.17 8.15
N ALA A 116 4.62 -0.97 7.06
CA ALA A 116 5.17 -0.56 5.78
C ALA A 116 4.37 0.61 5.20
N VAL A 117 5.07 1.54 4.58
CA VAL A 117 4.52 2.69 3.87
C VAL A 117 4.34 2.28 2.41
N TYR A 118 3.20 2.63 1.81
CA TYR A 118 2.88 2.33 0.43
C TYR A 118 2.57 3.61 -0.34
N LEU A 119 2.96 3.64 -1.61
CA LEU A 119 2.55 4.65 -2.56
C LEU A 119 1.50 4.03 -3.48
N VAL A 120 0.29 4.57 -3.48
CA VAL A 120 -0.79 4.13 -4.36
C VAL A 120 -1.00 5.14 -5.46
N TYR A 121 -0.94 4.68 -6.71
CA TYR A 121 -1.35 5.46 -7.86
C TYR A 121 -2.87 5.35 -7.99
N ALA A 122 -3.54 6.51 -8.01
CA ALA A 122 -4.99 6.60 -8.05
C ALA A 122 -5.44 7.44 -9.26
N GLY A 123 -5.80 6.77 -10.36
CA GLY A 123 -6.35 7.36 -11.58
C GLY A 123 -7.86 7.22 -11.69
N ARG A 124 -8.50 7.74 -12.75
CA ARG A 124 -9.95 7.59 -12.92
C ARG A 124 -10.37 6.14 -13.16
N ARG A 125 -9.55 5.39 -13.90
CA ARG A 125 -9.78 3.99 -14.28
C ARG A 125 -9.58 2.99 -13.13
N GLY A 126 -8.84 3.36 -12.09
CA GLY A 126 -8.57 2.48 -10.96
C GLY A 126 -7.44 2.97 -10.07
N HIS A 127 -7.03 2.10 -9.16
CA HIS A 127 -5.93 2.37 -8.25
C HIS A 127 -5.16 1.08 -7.90
N ALA A 128 -3.84 1.21 -7.71
CA ALA A 128 -2.97 0.11 -7.30
C ALA A 128 -1.70 0.67 -6.63
N ALA A 129 -1.08 -0.15 -5.77
CA ALA A 129 0.20 0.20 -5.18
C ALA A 129 1.32 0.16 -6.23
N VAL A 130 2.10 1.23 -6.30
CA VAL A 130 3.25 1.38 -7.21
C VAL A 130 4.58 1.36 -6.48
N ASP A 131 4.57 1.53 -5.16
CA ASP A 131 5.77 1.51 -4.34
C ASP A 131 5.49 1.03 -2.91
N ARG A 132 6.53 0.56 -2.22
CA ARG A 132 6.51 0.08 -0.84
C ARG A 132 7.87 0.27 -0.15
N GLU A 133 7.84 0.76 1.08
CA GLU A 133 9.01 0.86 1.96
C GLU A 133 8.70 0.30 3.35
N LEU A 134 9.65 -0.45 3.92
CA LEU A 134 9.50 -0.96 5.28
C LEU A 134 9.84 0.15 6.27
N TYR A 135 8.97 0.39 7.25
CA TYR A 135 9.34 1.22 8.39
C TYR A 135 10.20 0.41 9.36
N VAL A 136 11.50 0.72 9.40
CA VAL A 136 12.46 0.11 10.33
C VAL A 136 12.67 1.05 11.52
N PRO A 137 12.19 0.68 12.73
CA PRO A 137 12.28 1.56 13.88
C PRO A 137 13.72 1.83 14.34
N ARG A 138 13.94 2.95 15.04
CA ARG A 138 15.26 3.28 15.63
C ARG A 138 15.80 2.19 16.56
N SER A 139 14.93 1.46 17.25
CA SER A 139 15.29 0.32 18.11
C SER A 139 15.88 -0.87 17.34
N TRP A 140 15.70 -0.91 16.02
CA TRP A 140 16.35 -1.87 15.13
C TRP A 140 17.67 -1.31 14.60
N THR A 141 17.65 -0.09 14.06
CA THR A 141 18.84 0.48 13.42
C THR A 141 19.96 0.83 14.39
N ALA A 142 19.66 0.94 15.69
CA ALA A 142 20.65 1.03 16.76
C ALA A 142 21.35 -0.30 17.11
N ASP A 143 20.94 -1.42 16.53
CA ASP A 143 21.51 -2.77 16.75
C ASP A 143 22.00 -3.36 15.41
N PRO A 144 23.30 -3.16 15.07
CA PRO A 144 23.86 -3.63 13.80
C PRO A 144 23.80 -5.15 13.62
N ASP A 145 23.94 -5.93 14.69
CA ASP A 145 23.84 -7.40 14.62
C ASP A 145 22.43 -7.84 14.27
N ARG A 146 21.42 -7.20 14.87
CA ARG A 146 20.02 -7.46 14.55
C ARG A 146 19.69 -7.05 13.11
N CYS A 147 20.21 -5.93 12.63
CA CYS A 147 20.09 -5.50 11.23
C CYS A 147 20.69 -6.54 10.27
N ARG A 148 21.94 -6.97 10.50
CA ARG A 148 22.61 -8.00 9.70
C ARG A 148 21.83 -9.32 9.71
N ALA A 149 21.37 -9.78 10.87
CA ALA A 149 20.61 -11.03 10.99
C ALA A 149 19.27 -10.99 10.23
N ALA A 150 18.65 -9.80 10.14
CA ALA A 150 17.45 -9.56 9.37
C ALA A 150 17.70 -9.29 7.87
N GLY A 151 18.96 -9.18 7.44
CA GLY A 151 19.32 -8.88 6.06
C GLY A 151 19.01 -7.45 5.64
N LEU A 152 19.06 -6.50 6.59
CA LEU A 152 19.13 -5.07 6.27
C LEU A 152 20.56 -4.74 5.82
N GLY A 153 20.70 -3.84 4.84
CA GLY A 153 22.01 -3.40 4.34
C GLY A 153 22.81 -2.65 5.42
N GLU A 154 24.12 -2.55 5.23
CA GLU A 154 25.02 -1.84 6.17
C GLU A 154 24.67 -0.34 6.30
N GLU A 155 24.14 0.25 5.22
CA GLU A 155 23.69 1.64 5.17
C GLU A 155 22.24 1.83 5.67
N ALA A 156 21.60 0.79 6.23
CA ALA A 156 20.21 0.87 6.69
C ALA A 156 20.07 1.77 7.94
N GLY A 157 19.94 3.08 7.72
CA GLY A 157 19.66 4.08 8.74
C GLY A 157 18.18 4.19 9.11
N PHE A 158 17.91 4.85 10.24
CA PHE A 158 16.53 5.19 10.61
C PHE A 158 15.95 6.20 9.61
N ALA A 159 14.74 5.93 9.14
CA ALA A 159 13.94 6.87 8.35
C ALA A 159 12.51 6.90 8.91
N THR A 160 11.99 8.10 9.11
CA THR A 160 10.61 8.37 9.46
C THR A 160 9.68 8.01 8.29
N LYS A 161 8.39 7.76 8.57
CA LYS A 161 7.40 7.48 7.50
C LYS A 161 7.32 8.60 6.45
N PRO A 162 7.35 9.90 6.81
CA PRO A 162 7.40 10.97 5.81
C PRO A 162 8.68 10.99 4.96
N GLU A 163 9.84 10.61 5.51
CA GLU A 163 11.07 10.47 4.72
C GLU A 163 10.96 9.31 3.73
N LEU A 164 10.40 8.16 4.15
CA LEU A 164 10.12 7.04 3.25
C LEU A 164 9.13 7.44 2.14
N ALA A 165 8.04 8.14 2.50
CA ALA A 165 7.08 8.68 1.55
C ALA A 165 7.73 9.63 0.53
N THR A 166 8.58 10.54 1.00
CA THR A 166 9.33 11.48 0.15
C THR A 166 10.20 10.72 -0.84
N ARG A 167 10.94 9.69 -0.39
CA ARG A 167 11.76 8.84 -1.28
C ARG A 167 10.93 8.14 -2.34
N MET A 168 9.79 7.54 -1.98
CA MET A 168 8.92 6.85 -2.95
C MET A 168 8.32 7.83 -3.98
N ILE A 169 7.86 9.00 -3.54
CA ILE A 169 7.30 10.02 -4.44
C ILE A 169 8.39 10.54 -5.39
N ILE A 170 9.55 10.89 -4.87
CA ILE A 170 10.68 11.37 -5.68
C ILE A 170 11.11 10.28 -6.68
N ARG A 171 11.23 9.02 -6.25
CA ARG A 171 11.53 7.89 -7.14
C ARG A 171 10.50 7.74 -8.26
N PHE A 172 9.22 7.94 -7.97
CA PHE A 172 8.15 7.92 -8.97
C PHE A 172 8.30 9.07 -9.99
N LEU A 173 8.58 10.28 -9.52
CA LEU A 173 8.72 11.47 -10.37
C LEU A 173 10.03 11.46 -11.19
N ASP A 174 11.15 11.06 -10.58
CA ASP A 174 12.46 10.97 -11.24
C ASP A 174 12.51 9.84 -12.29
N ALA A 175 11.63 8.85 -12.19
CA ALA A 175 11.41 7.85 -13.23
C ALA A 175 10.67 8.41 -14.48
N GLY A 176 10.32 9.70 -14.49
CA GLY A 176 9.67 10.38 -15.60
C GLY A 176 8.14 10.26 -15.62
N HIS A 177 7.54 9.68 -14.58
CA HIS A 177 6.09 9.63 -14.47
C HIS A 177 5.53 10.95 -13.96
N GLN A 178 4.31 11.26 -14.40
CA GLN A 178 3.60 12.46 -13.99
C GLN A 178 2.48 12.10 -13.02
N ALA A 179 2.37 12.87 -11.94
CA ALA A 179 1.21 12.91 -11.08
C ALA A 179 1.01 14.35 -10.61
N SER A 180 -0.17 14.91 -10.84
CA SER A 180 -0.44 16.31 -10.52
C SER A 180 -0.66 16.56 -9.03
N TRP A 181 -0.95 15.50 -8.27
CA TRP A 181 -1.37 15.62 -6.88
C TRP A 181 -0.79 14.53 -5.98
N VAL A 182 -0.48 14.91 -4.75
CA VAL A 182 -0.21 14.00 -3.64
C VAL A 182 -1.27 14.16 -2.55
N ALA A 183 -1.74 13.05 -1.99
CA ALA A 183 -2.62 13.01 -0.83
C ALA A 183 -2.05 12.10 0.26
N GLY A 184 -2.33 12.44 1.52
CA GLY A 184 -1.83 11.71 2.68
C GLY A 184 -2.51 12.17 3.96
N ASP A 185 -2.37 11.37 5.01
CA ASP A 185 -2.91 11.66 6.33
C ASP A 185 -2.09 12.70 7.13
N GLU A 186 -2.41 12.84 8.42
CA GLU A 186 -1.79 13.81 9.32
C GLU A 186 -0.28 13.58 9.54
N VAL A 187 0.17 12.32 9.49
CA VAL A 187 1.61 12.00 9.65
C VAL A 187 2.42 12.65 8.53
N TYR A 188 1.88 12.64 7.31
CA TYR A 188 2.53 13.23 6.14
C TYR A 188 2.30 14.75 6.08
N GLY A 189 1.07 15.21 6.33
CA GLY A 189 0.76 16.64 6.27
C GLY A 189 1.33 17.46 7.42
N GLY A 190 1.77 16.82 8.52
CA GLY A 190 2.56 17.47 9.57
C GLY A 190 4.02 17.76 9.16
N ASN A 191 4.55 17.11 8.13
CA ASN A 191 5.97 17.17 7.78
C ASN A 191 6.30 18.33 6.80
N PRO A 192 7.05 19.37 7.22
CA PRO A 192 7.38 20.50 6.36
C PRO A 192 8.34 20.15 5.23
N THR A 193 9.26 19.21 5.43
CA THR A 193 10.24 18.78 4.43
C THR A 193 9.57 18.11 3.24
N LEU A 194 8.61 17.22 3.49
CA LEU A 194 7.80 16.60 2.43
C LEU A 194 7.05 17.66 1.63
N ARG A 195 6.41 18.63 2.30
CA ARG A 195 5.70 19.71 1.59
C ARG A 195 6.64 20.54 0.74
N ALA A 196 7.79 20.95 1.28
CA ALA A 196 8.78 21.73 0.54
C ALA A 196 9.26 20.98 -0.72
N ALA A 197 9.55 19.67 -0.61
CA ALA A 197 9.97 18.84 -1.74
C ALA A 197 8.89 18.73 -2.84
N LEU A 198 7.60 18.70 -2.46
CA LEU A 198 6.49 18.71 -3.42
C LEU A 198 6.33 20.08 -4.09
N GLU A 199 6.48 21.17 -3.33
CA GLU A 199 6.38 22.54 -3.83
C GLU A 199 7.50 22.86 -4.82
N GLU A 200 8.75 22.50 -4.49
CA GLU A 200 9.93 22.64 -5.35
C GLU A 200 9.77 21.93 -6.70
N ARG A 201 9.05 20.80 -6.71
CA ARG A 201 8.75 20.01 -7.90
C ARG A 201 7.46 20.42 -8.60
N GLY A 202 6.80 21.49 -8.16
CA GLY A 202 5.52 21.93 -8.72
C GLY A 202 4.41 20.87 -8.61
N THR A 203 4.48 19.96 -7.65
CA THR A 203 3.48 18.90 -7.45
C THR A 203 2.44 19.37 -6.45
N GLY A 204 1.17 19.45 -6.87
CA GLY A 204 0.08 19.83 -5.98
C GLY A 204 -0.09 18.84 -4.83
N TYR A 205 -0.61 19.28 -3.69
CA TYR A 205 -0.94 18.37 -2.61
C TYR A 205 -2.19 18.76 -1.83
N VAL A 206 -2.83 17.75 -1.25
CA VAL A 206 -3.86 17.89 -0.21
C VAL A 206 -3.52 16.91 0.91
N LEU A 207 -2.85 17.40 1.96
CA LEU A 207 -2.38 16.58 3.07
C LEU A 207 -3.16 16.94 4.34
N ALA A 208 -3.67 15.92 5.05
CA ALA A 208 -4.39 16.17 6.30
C ALA A 208 -3.45 16.77 7.35
N VAL A 209 -3.97 17.61 8.24
CA VAL A 209 -3.21 18.23 9.33
C VAL A 209 -4.04 18.21 10.61
N ALA A 210 -3.36 18.27 11.75
CA ALA A 210 -3.99 18.35 13.05
C ALA A 210 -4.95 19.56 13.13
N CYS A 211 -6.00 19.46 13.94
CA CYS A 211 -6.86 20.61 14.23
C CYS A 211 -6.11 21.78 14.91
N SER A 212 -5.02 21.45 15.62
CA SER A 212 -4.08 22.39 16.24
C SER A 212 -3.03 22.94 15.28
N HIS A 213 -3.01 22.50 14.01
CA HIS A 213 -2.05 22.96 13.02
C HIS A 213 -2.16 24.47 12.83
N GLU A 214 -1.02 25.16 12.93
CA GLU A 214 -0.97 26.61 12.79
C GLU A 214 -0.79 27.01 11.32
N VAL A 215 -1.61 27.95 10.87
CA VAL A 215 -1.49 28.58 9.56
C VAL A 215 -1.34 30.09 9.72
N THR A 216 -0.50 30.68 8.87
CA THR A 216 -0.37 32.13 8.77
C THR A 216 -1.42 32.64 7.81
N THR A 217 -2.17 33.66 8.23
CA THR A 217 -3.15 34.40 7.42
C THR A 217 -2.73 35.86 7.35
N ARG A 218 -3.39 36.69 6.52
CA ARG A 218 -3.13 38.14 6.49
C ARG A 218 -3.39 38.83 7.83
N ALA A 219 -4.25 38.23 8.67
CA ALA A 219 -4.59 38.73 10.00
C ALA A 219 -3.69 38.16 11.12
N GLY A 220 -2.64 37.41 10.78
CA GLY A 220 -1.73 36.77 11.73
C GLY A 220 -1.81 35.24 11.72
N LYS A 221 -1.14 34.62 12.70
CA LYS A 221 -1.03 33.16 12.85
C LYS A 221 -2.20 32.62 13.69
N PHE A 222 -2.85 31.57 13.22
CA PHE A 222 -3.98 30.95 13.92
C PHE A 222 -3.94 29.43 13.81
N ARG A 223 -4.49 28.74 14.81
CA ARG A 223 -4.82 27.31 14.71
C ARG A 223 -6.01 27.10 13.77
N ALA A 224 -5.99 25.99 13.03
CA ALA A 224 -7.04 25.63 12.09
C ALA A 224 -8.44 25.54 12.76
N ASP A 225 -8.51 24.96 13.96
CA ASP A 225 -9.74 24.86 14.77
C ASP A 225 -10.30 26.20 15.29
N THR A 226 -9.47 27.23 15.32
CA THR A 226 -9.86 28.58 15.72
C THR A 226 -10.36 29.36 14.49
N LEU A 227 -9.73 29.16 13.33
CA LEU A 227 -10.15 29.79 12.08
C LEU A 227 -11.52 29.32 11.62
N VAL A 228 -11.81 28.01 11.71
CA VAL A 228 -13.10 27.47 11.24
C VAL A 228 -14.31 28.11 11.94
N LYS A 229 -14.15 28.53 13.21
CA LYS A 229 -15.20 29.20 13.99
C LYS A 229 -15.53 30.59 13.46
N LYS A 230 -14.61 31.21 12.71
CA LYS A 230 -14.78 32.54 12.10
C LYS A 230 -15.40 32.46 10.70
N LEU A 231 -15.60 31.26 10.13
CA LEU A 231 -16.14 31.11 8.79
C LEU A 231 -17.64 31.39 8.75
N PRO A 232 -18.13 32.26 7.86
CA PRO A 232 -19.55 32.48 7.69
C PRO A 232 -20.22 31.23 7.09
N LYS A 233 -21.53 31.05 7.35
CA LYS A 233 -22.29 29.90 6.82
C LYS A 233 -22.19 29.77 5.29
N ARG A 234 -22.15 30.89 4.57
CA ARG A 234 -22.01 30.95 3.10
C ARG A 234 -20.68 30.43 2.55
N ALA A 235 -19.65 30.25 3.40
CA ALA A 235 -18.36 29.71 2.97
C ALA A 235 -18.38 28.19 2.75
N TRP A 236 -19.43 27.52 3.25
CA TRP A 236 -19.55 26.06 3.18
C TRP A 236 -20.30 25.63 1.92
N GLN A 237 -19.71 24.70 1.18
CA GLN A 237 -20.27 24.12 -0.04
C GLN A 237 -20.44 22.61 0.11
N LYS A 238 -21.62 22.09 -0.25
CA LYS A 238 -21.87 20.64 -0.26
C LYS A 238 -21.23 20.03 -1.49
N LEU A 239 -20.17 19.24 -1.29
CA LEU A 239 -19.45 18.57 -2.38
C LEU A 239 -19.19 17.10 -2.05
N SER A 240 -19.14 16.26 -3.08
CA SER A 240 -18.84 14.83 -2.94
C SER A 240 -17.33 14.60 -2.92
N ALA A 241 -16.83 13.86 -1.92
CA ALA A 241 -15.46 13.36 -1.86
C ALA A 241 -15.27 12.08 -2.72
N GLY A 242 -16.07 11.92 -3.78
CA GLY A 242 -16.11 10.72 -4.62
C GLY A 242 -17.17 9.69 -4.22
N ALA A 243 -17.32 8.68 -5.07
CA ALA A 243 -18.20 7.54 -4.84
C ALA A 243 -17.71 6.68 -3.66
N GLY A 244 -18.65 6.04 -2.97
CA GLY A 244 -18.40 4.98 -2.01
C GLY A 244 -19.38 3.83 -2.24
N ALA A 245 -19.28 2.77 -1.44
CA ALA A 245 -20.10 1.56 -1.60
C ALA A 245 -21.62 1.79 -1.54
N LYS A 246 -22.06 2.89 -0.90
CA LYS A 246 -23.48 3.28 -0.77
C LYS A 246 -23.82 4.55 -1.55
N GLY A 247 -23.04 4.88 -2.59
CA GLY A 247 -23.17 6.10 -3.37
C GLY A 247 -22.21 7.21 -2.94
N HIS A 248 -22.49 8.43 -3.39
CA HIS A 248 -21.59 9.59 -3.20
C HIS A 248 -21.41 9.97 -1.73
N ARG A 249 -20.15 10.23 -1.35
CA ARG A 249 -19.78 10.67 0.00
C ARG A 249 -19.83 12.20 0.11
N PHE A 250 -20.99 12.74 0.47
CA PHE A 250 -21.17 14.19 0.59
C PHE A 250 -20.72 14.73 1.94
N TYR A 251 -19.92 15.80 1.90
CA TYR A 251 -19.52 16.60 3.06
C TYR A 251 -19.73 18.08 2.77
N ASP A 252 -19.76 18.89 3.82
CA ASP A 252 -19.68 20.34 3.66
C ASP A 252 -18.20 20.74 3.68
N TRP A 253 -17.77 21.54 2.72
CA TRP A 253 -16.38 21.94 2.52
C TRP A 253 -16.23 23.46 2.54
N ALA A 254 -15.13 23.94 3.12
CA ALA A 254 -14.72 25.33 3.04
C ALA A 254 -13.20 25.39 2.79
N ALA A 255 -12.75 26.47 2.13
CA ALA A 255 -11.33 26.75 1.96
C ALA A 255 -11.01 28.17 2.46
N ILE A 256 -9.82 28.33 3.03
CA ILE A 256 -9.25 29.60 3.43
C ILE A 256 -7.95 29.77 2.66
N ASP A 257 -7.87 30.79 1.82
CA ASP A 257 -6.63 31.14 1.13
C ASP A 257 -5.59 31.63 2.16
N LEU A 258 -4.40 31.06 2.08
CA LEU A 258 -3.26 31.46 2.89
C LEU A 258 -2.43 32.48 2.09
N PRO A 259 -1.78 33.46 2.74
CA PRO A 259 -1.05 34.52 2.06
C PRO A 259 0.16 33.96 1.33
N ASP A 260 0.43 34.51 0.16
CA ASP A 260 1.56 34.15 -0.68
C ASP A 260 2.25 35.39 -1.27
N PRO A 261 3.59 35.43 -1.35
CA PRO A 261 4.31 36.40 -2.18
C PRO A 261 4.40 36.06 -3.68
N ALA A 262 3.90 34.91 -4.18
CA ALA A 262 4.10 34.44 -5.56
C ALA A 262 2.80 34.07 -6.34
N THR A 263 2.92 33.36 -7.48
CA THR A 263 1.84 32.92 -8.39
C THR A 263 1.20 31.56 -8.03
N ASP A 264 1.75 30.85 -7.05
CA ASP A 264 1.24 29.60 -6.52
C ASP A 264 0.06 29.83 -5.55
N SER A 265 -0.67 28.76 -5.20
CA SER A 265 -1.85 28.82 -4.34
C SER A 265 -1.68 27.90 -3.14
N ARG A 266 -1.80 28.45 -1.92
CA ARG A 266 -1.80 27.71 -0.66
C ARG A 266 -3.13 27.92 0.07
N GLN A 267 -3.77 26.83 0.49
CA GLN A 267 -5.07 26.88 1.17
C GLN A 267 -5.13 25.99 2.41
N LEU A 268 -5.92 26.40 3.39
CA LEU A 268 -6.45 25.51 4.42
C LEU A 268 -7.84 25.02 3.97
N LEU A 269 -7.94 23.75 3.60
CA LEU A 269 -9.19 23.08 3.26
C LEU A 269 -9.78 22.45 4.52
N ILE A 270 -11.09 22.56 4.68
CA ILE A 270 -11.81 22.10 5.86
C ILE A 270 -13.00 21.26 5.39
N ARG A 271 -13.10 20.05 5.90
CA ARG A 271 -14.23 19.14 5.70
C ARG A 271 -15.06 19.07 6.97
N ARG A 272 -16.38 19.16 6.84
CA ARG A 272 -17.34 18.90 7.92
C ARG A 272 -18.23 17.71 7.57
N ASN A 273 -18.27 16.73 8.48
CA ASN A 273 -19.25 15.65 8.43
C ASN A 273 -20.65 16.23 8.67
N ARG A 274 -21.58 15.97 7.73
CA ARG A 274 -22.93 16.55 7.75
C ARG A 274 -23.81 15.94 8.84
N THR A 275 -23.49 14.73 9.31
CA THR A 275 -24.24 14.03 10.35
C THR A 275 -23.61 14.25 11.72
N THR A 276 -22.29 14.08 11.85
CA THR A 276 -21.61 14.15 13.15
C THR A 276 -21.08 15.54 13.50
N GLY A 277 -20.98 16.44 12.52
CA GLY A 277 -20.34 17.75 12.70
C GLY A 277 -18.81 17.69 12.80
N GLU A 278 -18.21 16.51 12.77
CA GLU A 278 -16.77 16.30 12.89
C GLU A 278 -16.00 17.03 11.78
N LEU A 279 -14.90 17.67 12.16
CA LEU A 279 -14.07 18.46 11.27
C LEU A 279 -12.77 17.74 10.95
N ALA A 280 -12.35 17.81 9.69
CA ALA A 280 -11.00 17.43 9.24
C ALA A 280 -10.37 18.60 8.49
N TYR A 281 -9.06 18.77 8.65
CA TYR A 281 -8.31 19.90 8.12
C TYR A 281 -7.22 19.39 7.18
N TYR A 282 -6.97 20.13 6.10
CA TYR A 282 -5.95 19.78 5.12
C TYR A 282 -5.18 21.02 4.72
N ARG A 283 -3.86 20.89 4.64
CA ARG A 283 -3.01 21.88 3.98
C ARG A 283 -2.93 21.54 2.50
N CYS A 284 -3.20 22.54 1.67
CA CYS A 284 -3.24 22.39 0.23
C CYS A 284 -2.22 23.31 -0.44
N TYR A 285 -1.66 22.83 -1.54
CA TYR A 285 -0.82 23.59 -2.46
C TYR A 285 -1.15 23.22 -3.89
N SER A 286 -1.11 24.20 -4.79
CA SER A 286 -1.13 23.98 -6.23
C SER A 286 -0.29 25.04 -6.96
N PRO A 287 0.42 24.68 -8.05
CA PRO A 287 1.23 25.63 -8.81
C PRO A 287 0.44 26.79 -9.44
N ALA A 288 -0.86 26.57 -9.66
CA ALA A 288 -1.81 27.58 -10.11
C ALA A 288 -3.12 27.46 -9.30
N PRO A 289 -3.94 28.51 -9.23
CA PRO A 289 -5.25 28.44 -8.59
C PRO A 289 -6.13 27.34 -9.21
N VAL A 290 -6.77 26.53 -8.36
CA VAL A 290 -7.71 25.48 -8.79
C VAL A 290 -9.07 25.62 -8.12
N PRO A 291 -10.15 25.13 -8.76
CA PRO A 291 -11.46 25.10 -8.13
C PRO A 291 -11.49 24.26 -6.85
N LEU A 292 -12.35 24.63 -5.88
CA LEU A 292 -12.57 23.86 -4.65
C LEU A 292 -12.89 22.38 -4.93
N ALA A 293 -13.66 22.11 -5.99
CA ALA A 293 -14.02 20.76 -6.41
C ALA A 293 -12.78 19.89 -6.70
N THR A 294 -11.69 20.47 -7.22
CA THR A 294 -10.42 19.77 -7.46
C THR A 294 -9.78 19.34 -6.15
N LEU A 295 -9.67 20.25 -5.17
CA LEU A 295 -9.11 19.93 -3.85
C LEU A 295 -9.94 18.86 -3.13
N VAL A 296 -11.27 18.94 -3.22
CA VAL A 296 -12.19 17.95 -2.65
C VAL A 296 -12.03 16.57 -3.30
N ARG A 297 -11.84 16.53 -4.64
CA ARG A 297 -11.56 15.28 -5.37
C ARG A 297 -10.25 14.64 -4.90
N VAL A 298 -9.19 15.43 -4.73
CA VAL A 298 -7.88 14.96 -4.28
C VAL A 298 -7.98 14.45 -2.84
N ALA A 299 -8.60 15.21 -1.93
CA ALA A 299 -8.87 14.77 -0.56
C ALA A 299 -9.67 13.46 -0.51
N GLY A 300 -10.69 13.34 -1.37
CA GLY A 300 -11.51 12.14 -1.50
C GLY A 300 -10.78 10.91 -2.02
N SER A 301 -9.71 11.12 -2.81
CA SER A 301 -8.88 10.06 -3.37
C SER A 301 -8.09 9.30 -2.30
N ARG A 302 -7.89 9.89 -1.11
CA ARG A 302 -7.25 9.22 0.04
C ARG A 302 -7.86 7.85 0.34
N TRP A 303 -9.17 7.71 0.22
CA TRP A 303 -9.87 6.45 0.47
C TRP A 303 -9.43 5.28 -0.42
N ARG A 304 -8.89 5.56 -1.61
CA ARG A 304 -8.43 4.51 -2.53
C ARG A 304 -7.27 3.70 -1.98
N VAL A 305 -6.47 4.27 -1.06
CA VAL A 305 -5.41 3.52 -0.38
C VAL A 305 -6.00 2.48 0.57
N GLU A 306 -7.09 2.81 1.26
CA GLU A 306 -7.80 1.90 2.16
C GLU A 306 -8.44 0.74 1.36
N GLU A 307 -9.06 1.05 0.22
CA GLU A 307 -9.57 0.04 -0.71
C GLU A 307 -8.45 -0.85 -1.28
N THR A 308 -7.30 -0.25 -1.61
CA THR A 308 -6.10 -0.99 -2.06
C THR A 308 -5.58 -1.92 -0.98
N PHE A 309 -5.53 -1.48 0.29
CA PHE A 309 -5.12 -2.35 1.39
C PHE A 309 -6.12 -3.46 1.66
N GLN A 310 -7.42 -3.17 1.69
CA GLN A 310 -8.45 -4.19 1.90
C GLN A 310 -8.39 -5.28 0.83
N SER A 311 -8.36 -4.87 -0.45
CA SER A 311 -8.30 -5.82 -1.57
C SER A 311 -6.93 -6.47 -1.74
N GLY A 312 -5.84 -5.76 -1.47
CA GLY A 312 -4.49 -6.33 -1.49
C GLY A 312 -4.30 -7.42 -0.42
N LYS A 313 -4.81 -7.19 0.79
CA LYS A 313 -4.81 -8.20 1.87
C LYS A 313 -5.76 -9.35 1.55
N GLY A 314 -7.02 -9.06 1.28
CA GLY A 314 -8.05 -10.08 1.08
C GLY A 314 -7.87 -10.92 -0.19
N LEU A 315 -7.41 -10.32 -1.29
CA LEU A 315 -7.35 -10.98 -2.59
C LEU A 315 -5.93 -11.42 -2.96
N ALA A 316 -4.89 -10.69 -2.55
CA ALA A 316 -3.51 -10.94 -2.98
C ALA A 316 -2.56 -11.33 -1.84
N GLY A 317 -3.06 -11.55 -0.61
CA GLY A 317 -2.26 -12.05 0.51
C GLY A 317 -1.15 -11.10 0.96
N LEU A 318 -1.36 -9.78 0.82
CA LEU A 318 -0.37 -8.75 1.15
C LEU A 318 0.21 -8.88 2.56
N ASP A 319 -0.62 -9.23 3.55
CA ASP A 319 -0.28 -9.35 4.98
C ASP A 319 -0.06 -10.80 5.46
N GLU A 320 -0.23 -11.79 4.57
CA GLU A 320 -0.19 -13.21 4.94
C GLU A 320 1.23 -13.81 4.98
N HIS A 321 2.25 -13.00 4.65
CA HIS A 321 3.63 -13.45 4.65
C HIS A 321 4.10 -13.94 6.03
N GLN A 322 4.90 -15.00 6.00
CA GLN A 322 5.51 -15.62 7.19
C GLN A 322 7.04 -15.43 7.22
N VAL A 323 7.55 -14.53 6.37
CA VAL A 323 8.98 -14.28 6.21
C VAL A 323 9.50 -13.37 7.32
N ARG A 324 10.81 -13.47 7.59
CA ARG A 324 11.45 -12.73 8.70
C ARG A 324 12.52 -11.74 8.27
N ARG A 325 13.12 -11.93 7.10
CA ARG A 325 14.21 -11.09 6.59
C ARG A 325 13.70 -10.04 5.61
N TYR A 326 14.41 -8.92 5.52
CA TYR A 326 14.07 -7.78 4.67
C TYR A 326 13.89 -8.19 3.21
N ALA A 327 14.87 -8.87 2.62
CA ALA A 327 14.80 -9.32 1.23
C ALA A 327 13.56 -10.19 0.96
N SER A 328 13.23 -11.12 1.87
CA SER A 328 12.07 -11.99 1.69
C SER A 328 10.75 -11.25 1.85
N TRP A 329 10.67 -10.29 2.77
CA TRP A 329 9.51 -9.40 2.93
C TRP A 329 9.30 -8.55 1.68
N SER A 330 10.37 -7.88 1.25
CA SER A 330 10.43 -7.04 0.06
C SER A 330 9.91 -7.78 -1.17
N ARG A 331 10.39 -9.01 -1.38
CA ARG A 331 9.98 -9.89 -2.48
C ARG A 331 8.52 -10.34 -2.40
N TRP A 332 8.04 -10.75 -1.22
CA TRP A 332 6.64 -11.14 -1.05
C TRP A 332 5.70 -9.98 -1.36
N VAL A 333 5.92 -8.84 -0.70
CA VAL A 333 5.06 -7.66 -0.84
C VAL A 333 5.01 -7.18 -2.29
N THR A 334 6.16 -7.18 -2.98
CA THR A 334 6.22 -6.78 -4.39
C THR A 334 5.40 -7.73 -5.28
N LEU A 335 5.44 -9.04 -5.03
CA LEU A 335 4.64 -10.01 -5.79
C LEU A 335 3.15 -9.97 -5.44
N ALA A 336 2.80 -9.63 -4.20
CA ALA A 336 1.41 -9.36 -3.80
C ALA A 336 0.89 -8.07 -4.47
N MET A 337 1.72 -7.02 -4.57
CA MET A 337 1.40 -5.81 -5.34
C MET A 337 1.18 -6.14 -6.82
N LEU A 338 2.02 -6.96 -7.43
CA LEU A 338 1.85 -7.41 -8.82
C LEU A 338 0.52 -8.17 -9.02
N ALA A 339 0.20 -9.10 -8.12
CA ALA A 339 -1.06 -9.84 -8.16
C ALA A 339 -2.27 -8.91 -8.03
N HIS A 340 -2.25 -7.96 -7.10
CA HIS A 340 -3.32 -6.98 -6.96
C HIS A 340 -3.43 -6.04 -8.18
N ALA A 341 -2.29 -5.56 -8.69
CA ALA A 341 -2.24 -4.71 -9.89
C ALA A 341 -2.83 -5.42 -11.11
N PHE A 342 -2.61 -6.73 -11.27
CA PHE A 342 -3.27 -7.52 -12.31
C PHE A 342 -4.81 -7.43 -12.20
N LEU A 343 -5.38 -7.63 -11.01
CA LEU A 343 -6.83 -7.53 -10.81
C LEU A 343 -7.35 -6.11 -11.09
N ALA A 344 -6.63 -5.09 -10.64
CA ALA A 344 -6.99 -3.69 -10.86
C ALA A 344 -6.98 -3.30 -12.35
N VAL A 345 -5.98 -3.78 -13.10
CA VAL A 345 -5.87 -3.54 -14.54
C VAL A 345 -6.91 -4.30 -15.33
N VAL A 346 -7.13 -5.60 -15.06
CA VAL A 346 -8.19 -6.37 -15.73
C VAL A 346 -9.56 -5.72 -15.50
N ARG A 347 -9.81 -5.22 -14.28
CA ARG A 347 -11.03 -4.47 -13.98
C ARG A 347 -11.14 -3.20 -14.83
N ALA A 348 -10.09 -2.40 -14.87
CA ALA A 348 -10.07 -1.14 -15.60
C ALA A 348 -10.26 -1.34 -17.11
N ASP A 349 -9.69 -2.40 -17.66
CA ASP A 349 -9.83 -2.77 -19.06
C ASP A 349 -11.22 -3.31 -19.37
N GLU A 350 -11.77 -4.13 -18.48
CA GLU A 350 -13.11 -4.67 -18.63
C GLU A 350 -14.17 -3.58 -18.61
N HIS A 351 -14.07 -2.63 -17.67
CA HIS A 351 -15.00 -1.49 -17.58
C HIS A 351 -14.91 -0.57 -18.81
N ALA A 352 -13.75 -0.50 -19.47
CA ALA A 352 -13.56 0.29 -20.68
C ALA A 352 -14.15 -0.38 -21.93
N ARG A 353 -14.09 -1.72 -22.02
CA ARG A 353 -14.57 -2.48 -23.18
C ARG A 353 -16.04 -2.88 -23.07
N HIS A 354 -16.51 -3.13 -21.85
CA HIS A 354 -17.83 -3.65 -21.57
C HIS A 354 -18.48 -2.81 -20.46
N PRO A 355 -19.26 -1.77 -20.84
CA PRO A 355 -20.10 -1.06 -19.90
C PRO A 355 -21.03 -2.04 -19.18
N ALA A 356 -21.23 -1.83 -17.88
CA ALA A 356 -22.08 -2.74 -17.10
C ALA A 356 -23.52 -2.72 -17.64
N PRO A 357 -24.17 -3.89 -17.77
CA PRO A 357 -25.60 -3.98 -18.07
C PRO A 357 -26.42 -3.19 -17.04
N ASP A 358 -27.59 -2.66 -17.45
CA ASP A 358 -28.43 -1.76 -16.63
C ASP A 358 -28.82 -2.34 -15.26
N ASP A 359 -28.85 -3.67 -15.12
CA ASP A 359 -29.25 -4.41 -13.92
C ASP A 359 -28.08 -4.96 -13.09
N LEU A 360 -26.83 -4.78 -13.53
CA LEU A 360 -25.64 -5.32 -12.86
C LEU A 360 -24.63 -4.23 -12.48
N ILE A 361 -23.96 -4.42 -11.35
CA ILE A 361 -22.78 -3.61 -11.05
C ILE A 361 -21.61 -4.02 -11.95
N PRO A 362 -20.71 -3.09 -12.31
CA PRO A 362 -19.47 -3.44 -13.00
C PRO A 362 -18.66 -4.48 -12.23
N LEU A 363 -17.95 -5.35 -12.96
CA LEU A 363 -17.14 -6.42 -12.36
C LEU A 363 -16.15 -5.85 -11.32
N THR A 364 -16.15 -6.44 -10.14
CA THR A 364 -15.24 -6.05 -9.05
C THR A 364 -13.94 -6.86 -9.11
N CYS A 365 -12.88 -6.41 -8.42
CA CYS A 365 -11.65 -7.22 -8.30
C CYS A 365 -11.93 -8.61 -7.68
N ASN A 366 -12.90 -8.70 -6.77
CA ASN A 366 -13.31 -9.98 -6.16
C ASN A 366 -13.89 -10.93 -7.21
N GLU A 367 -14.81 -10.44 -8.03
CA GLU A 367 -15.45 -11.28 -9.04
C GLU A 367 -14.47 -11.65 -10.17
N ILE A 368 -13.61 -10.72 -10.58
CA ILE A 368 -12.54 -11.00 -11.54
C ILE A 368 -11.60 -12.07 -11.01
N GLN A 369 -11.20 -11.99 -9.73
CA GLN A 369 -10.40 -13.04 -9.11
C GLN A 369 -11.13 -14.39 -9.16
N ARG A 370 -12.39 -14.43 -8.74
CA ARG A 370 -13.20 -15.66 -8.73
C ARG A 370 -13.30 -16.29 -10.12
N LEU A 371 -13.59 -15.49 -11.14
CA LEU A 371 -13.68 -15.93 -12.53
C LEU A 371 -12.31 -16.40 -13.04
N PHE A 372 -11.25 -15.64 -12.77
CA PHE A 372 -9.89 -15.99 -13.15
C PHE A 372 -9.47 -17.34 -12.55
N ILE A 373 -9.75 -17.57 -11.26
CA ILE A 373 -9.50 -18.87 -10.63
C ILE A 373 -10.31 -19.97 -11.32
N THR A 374 -11.62 -19.78 -11.45
CA THR A 374 -12.55 -20.83 -11.92
C THR A 374 -12.26 -21.28 -13.36
N VAL A 375 -11.91 -20.32 -14.22
CA VAL A 375 -11.75 -20.50 -15.68
C VAL A 375 -10.30 -20.78 -16.06
N VAL A 376 -9.33 -20.13 -15.40
CA VAL A 376 -7.92 -20.18 -15.80
C VAL A 376 -7.08 -21.04 -14.87
N ILE A 377 -7.37 -21.01 -13.56
CA ILE A 377 -6.52 -21.64 -12.56
C ILE A 377 -7.14 -22.91 -11.98
N ARG A 378 -6.92 -24.06 -12.64
CA ARG A 378 -7.28 -25.38 -12.09
C ARG A 378 -6.05 -26.27 -11.96
N PRO A 379 -5.39 -26.31 -10.79
CA PRO A 379 -4.46 -27.37 -10.49
C PRO A 379 -5.25 -28.66 -10.23
N VAL A 380 -5.00 -29.70 -11.02
CA VAL A 380 -5.47 -31.06 -10.71
C VAL A 380 -4.36 -31.75 -9.93
N HIS A 381 -4.68 -32.24 -8.73
CA HIS A 381 -3.76 -33.01 -7.90
C HIS A 381 -4.34 -34.38 -7.62
N ASP A 382 -3.53 -35.42 -7.79
CA ASP A 382 -3.92 -36.78 -7.45
C ASP A 382 -3.82 -37.06 -5.94
N THR A 383 -4.34 -38.21 -5.52
CA THR A 383 -4.29 -38.67 -4.12
C THR A 383 -2.85 -38.85 -3.62
N ALA A 384 -1.91 -39.24 -4.50
CA ALA A 384 -0.52 -39.45 -4.13
C ALA A 384 0.15 -38.13 -3.70
N HIS A 385 -0.11 -37.04 -4.42
CA HIS A 385 0.34 -35.69 -4.07
C HIS A 385 -0.17 -35.26 -2.70
N GLN A 386 -1.47 -35.42 -2.44
CA GLN A 386 -2.09 -35.05 -1.16
C GLN A 386 -1.52 -35.86 0.02
N LEU A 387 -1.34 -37.18 -0.18
CA LEU A 387 -0.73 -38.05 0.84
C LEU A 387 0.74 -37.70 1.09
N SER A 388 1.49 -37.32 0.04
CA SER A 388 2.88 -36.88 0.18
C SER A 388 3.02 -35.62 1.05
N TRP A 389 2.14 -34.63 0.84
CA TRP A 389 2.08 -33.41 1.65
C TRP A 389 1.63 -33.68 3.10
N SER A 390 0.69 -34.60 3.29
CA SER A 390 0.31 -35.08 4.64
C SER A 390 1.50 -35.69 5.38
N HIS A 391 2.28 -36.54 4.73
CA HIS A 391 3.50 -37.11 5.31
C HIS A 391 4.55 -36.03 5.60
N TRP A 392 4.76 -35.09 4.67
CA TRP A 392 5.71 -34.00 4.84
C TRP A 392 5.36 -33.13 6.06
N ARG A 393 4.10 -32.69 6.20
CA ARG A 393 3.64 -31.86 7.33
C ARG A 393 3.83 -32.56 8.67
N ARG A 394 3.43 -33.83 8.78
CA ARG A 394 3.59 -34.62 10.02
C ARG A 394 5.06 -34.80 10.40
N ARG A 395 5.93 -35.09 9.43
CA ARG A 395 7.39 -35.16 9.66
C ARG A 395 7.95 -33.83 10.14
N HIS A 396 7.54 -32.71 9.53
CA HIS A 396 7.96 -31.38 9.96
C HIS A 396 7.50 -31.07 11.39
N GLN A 397 6.23 -31.33 11.71
CA GLN A 397 5.67 -31.11 13.04
C GLN A 397 6.41 -31.94 14.11
N ALA A 398 6.69 -33.21 13.83
CA ALA A 398 7.46 -34.08 14.73
C ALA A 398 8.87 -33.52 15.00
N ARG A 399 9.57 -33.03 13.96
CA ARG A 399 10.89 -32.38 14.10
C ARG A 399 10.82 -31.08 14.92
N SER A 400 9.78 -30.27 14.70
CA SER A 400 9.55 -29.05 15.45
C SER A 400 9.29 -29.35 16.93
N GLN A 401 8.42 -30.32 17.23
CA GLN A 401 8.12 -30.78 18.59
C GLN A 401 9.38 -31.29 19.31
N ALA A 402 10.17 -32.16 18.66
CA ALA A 402 11.42 -32.65 19.23
C ALA A 402 12.44 -31.51 19.50
N SER A 403 12.48 -30.49 18.66
CA SER A 403 13.35 -29.32 18.87
C SER A 403 12.87 -28.44 20.02
N HIS A 404 11.55 -28.29 20.20
CA HIS A 404 10.98 -27.61 21.36
C HIS A 404 11.27 -28.34 22.67
N TYR A 405 11.11 -29.66 22.70
CA TYR A 405 11.45 -30.46 23.89
C TYR A 405 12.93 -30.38 24.24
N ARG A 406 13.83 -30.49 23.25
CA ARG A 406 15.28 -30.31 23.48
C ARG A 406 15.62 -28.93 24.05
N ARG A 407 14.97 -27.87 23.55
CA ARG A 407 15.18 -26.52 24.08
C ARG A 407 14.67 -26.36 25.51
N GLN A 408 13.49 -26.92 25.81
CA GLN A 408 12.95 -26.90 27.17
C GLN A 408 13.85 -27.66 28.15
N ALA A 409 14.34 -28.84 27.74
CA ALA A 409 15.27 -29.63 28.53
C ALA A 409 16.64 -28.94 28.76
N ALA A 410 17.10 -28.09 27.83
CA ALA A 410 18.32 -27.32 27.99
C ALA A 410 18.15 -26.02 28.81
N GLN A 411 16.91 -25.65 29.14
CA GLN A 411 16.56 -24.46 29.95
C GLN A 411 16.11 -24.83 31.37
N ALA A 412 15.85 -26.12 31.61
CA ALA A 412 15.69 -26.72 32.93
C ALA A 412 17.07 -27.12 33.46
#